data_AF-R6BMX2-F1
#
_entry.id   AF-R6BMX2-F1
#
_cell.length_a   1.000
_cell.length_b   1.000
_cell.length_c   1.000
_cell.angle_alpha   90.00
_cell.angle_beta   90.00
_cell.angle_gamma   90.00
#
_symmetry.space_group_name_H-M   'P 1'
#
loop_
_entity.id
_entity.type
_entity.pdbx_description
1 polymer ?
#
loop_
_entity_poly.entity_id
_entity_poly.type
_entity_poly.pdbx_seq_one_letter_code
_entity_poly.pdbx_strand_id
1 'polypeptide(L)'
;MLSNLYYSYGAAAIALPQVQAWMYMKFKCNLLIQLWNIHHVVVIPENTLPEDYDPQFFIDEIKRANRETIPEEEWLSDRLYYVDYKKKKNHLRTFV
;
A
#
# COMPACT_ATOMS: atom_id res chain seq x y z
N MET A 1 -28.74 -9.93 10.03
CA MET A 1 -28.81 -8.53 9.57
C MET A 1 -27.39 -7.99 9.63
N LEU A 2 -26.72 -7.82 8.49
CA LEU A 2 -25.39 -7.21 8.42
C LEU A 2 -25.58 -5.70 8.59
N SER A 3 -25.39 -5.20 9.81
CA SER A 3 -25.53 -3.76 10.10
C SER A 3 -24.19 -3.06 9.86
N ASN A 4 -24.16 -2.14 8.89
CA ASN A 4 -23.04 -1.21 8.63
C ASN A 4 -22.82 -0.17 9.76
N LEU A 5 -23.09 -0.53 11.02
CA LEU A 5 -22.93 0.35 12.17
C LEU A 5 -21.47 0.49 12.61
N TYR A 6 -20.60 -0.44 12.17
CA TYR A 6 -19.16 -0.38 12.37
C TYR A 6 -18.44 -0.45 11.02
N TYR A 7 -17.91 0.69 10.58
CA TYR A 7 -17.02 0.69 9.43
C TYR A 7 -15.60 0.32 9.87
N SER A 8 -15.26 -0.97 9.79
CA SER A 8 -13.86 -1.41 9.83
C SER A 8 -13.31 -1.36 8.42
N TYR A 9 -12.70 -0.23 8.04
CA TYR A 9 -12.18 -0.07 6.67
C TYR A 9 -10.83 -0.75 6.45
N GLY A 10 -10.17 -1.23 7.52
CA GLY A 10 -8.92 -1.97 7.44
C GLY A 10 -7.88 -1.33 6.51
N ALA A 11 -7.06 -2.14 5.86
CA ALA A 11 -6.11 -1.68 4.85
C ALA A 11 -6.83 -1.15 3.58
N ALA A 12 -8.09 -1.56 3.33
CA ALA A 12 -8.89 -1.09 2.20
C ALA A 12 -9.31 0.40 2.32
N ALA A 13 -9.24 0.98 3.53
CA ALA A 13 -9.50 2.41 3.79
C ALA A 13 -8.66 3.32 2.90
N ILE A 14 -7.49 2.84 2.47
CA ILE A 14 -6.56 3.53 1.58
C ILE A 14 -7.16 3.94 0.24
N ALA A 15 -8.23 3.25 -0.20
CA ALA A 15 -8.95 3.55 -1.42
C ALA A 15 -9.94 4.71 -1.26
N LEU A 16 -10.27 5.12 -0.02
CA LEU A 16 -11.25 6.16 0.24
C LEU A 16 -10.70 7.54 -0.16
N PRO A 17 -11.45 8.37 -0.92
CA PRO A 17 -10.97 9.67 -1.37
C PRO A 17 -10.50 10.59 -0.24
N GLN A 18 -11.20 10.59 0.90
CA GLN A 18 -10.80 11.40 2.07
C GLN A 18 -9.47 10.95 2.69
N VAL A 19 -9.20 9.64 2.69
CA VAL A 19 -7.93 9.09 3.19
C VAL A 19 -6.80 9.42 2.21
N GLN A 20 -7.04 9.30 0.91
CA GLN A 20 -6.07 9.69 -0.13
C GLN A 20 -5.75 11.19 -0.05
N ALA A 21 -6.76 12.05 0.12
CA ALA A 21 -6.55 13.48 0.30
C ALA A 21 -5.74 13.78 1.57
N TRP A 22 -6.05 13.12 2.69
CA TRP A 22 -5.28 13.26 3.93
C TRP A 22 -3.82 12.83 3.77
N MET A 23 -3.57 11.70 3.12
CA MET A 23 -2.21 11.22 2.83
C MET A 23 -1.43 12.19 1.97
N TYR A 24 -2.04 12.73 0.92
CA TYR A 24 -1.42 13.76 0.09
C TYR A 24 -1.04 14.99 0.91
N MET A 25 -1.95 15.48 1.76
CA MET A 25 -1.70 16.63 2.63
C MET A 25 -0.56 16.38 3.63
N LYS A 26 -0.45 15.14 4.13
CA LYS A 26 0.56 14.73 5.10
C LYS A 26 1.95 14.59 4.48
N PHE A 27 2.07 13.84 3.38
CA PHE A 27 3.37 13.46 2.81
C PHE A 27 3.83 14.37 1.67
N LYS A 28 2.89 15.00 0.95
CA LYS A 28 3.16 15.94 -0.16
C LYS A 28 4.05 15.38 -1.29
N CYS A 29 4.04 14.07 -1.46
CA CYS A 29 4.77 13.35 -2.51
C CYS A 29 3.95 12.11 -2.95
N ASN A 30 4.40 11.46 -4.02
CA ASN A 30 3.84 10.17 -4.45
C ASN A 30 4.11 9.10 -3.39
N LEU A 31 3.28 8.07 -3.35
CA LEU A 31 3.35 7.05 -2.30
C LEU A 31 3.41 5.66 -2.90
N LEU A 32 4.26 4.80 -2.33
CA LEU A 32 4.12 3.37 -2.46
C LEU A 32 3.30 2.83 -1.29
N ILE A 33 2.44 1.87 -1.58
CA ILE A 33 1.49 1.34 -0.63
C ILE A 33 1.56 -0.18 -0.70
N GLN A 34 1.93 -0.77 0.43
CA GLN A 34 2.02 -2.21 0.61
C GLN A 34 0.93 -2.64 1.60
N LEU A 35 0.05 -3.53 1.15
CA LEU A 35 -0.92 -4.15 2.05
C LEU A 35 -0.21 -5.31 2.77
N TRP A 36 -0.24 -5.36 4.10
CA TRP A 36 0.32 -6.49 4.83
C TRP A 36 -0.76 -7.51 5.13
N ASN A 37 -1.88 -7.05 5.66
CA ASN A 37 -3.08 -7.87 5.87
C ASN A 37 -4.31 -6.98 5.82
N ILE A 38 -5.49 -7.52 6.14
CA ILE A 38 -6.74 -6.77 6.11
C ILE A 38 -6.78 -5.58 7.10
N HIS A 39 -5.89 -5.54 8.09
CA HIS A 39 -5.84 -4.50 9.12
C HIS A 39 -4.68 -3.52 8.94
N HIS A 40 -3.57 -3.96 8.33
CA HIS A 40 -2.33 -3.19 8.27
C HIS A 40 -1.91 -2.86 6.83
N VAL A 41 -1.54 -1.60 6.64
CA VAL A 41 -0.96 -1.05 5.42
C VAL A 41 0.32 -0.31 5.75
N VAL A 42 1.35 -0.51 4.94
CA VAL A 42 2.59 0.26 4.97
C VAL A 42 2.53 1.29 3.86
N VAL A 43 2.79 2.54 4.22
CA VAL A 43 2.83 3.68 3.30
C VAL A 43 4.25 4.21 3.27
N ILE A 44 4.86 4.22 2.10
CA ILE A 44 6.25 4.61 1.88
C ILE A 44 6.25 5.87 1.02
N PRO A 45 6.69 7.01 1.55
CA PRO A 45 6.81 8.25 0.77
C PRO A 45 7.91 8.14 -0.28
N GLU A 46 7.61 8.47 -1.55
CA GLU A 46 8.56 8.36 -2.67
C GLU A 46 9.85 9.15 -2.41
N ASN A 47 9.75 10.30 -1.75
CA ASN A 47 10.90 11.14 -1.43
C ASN A 47 11.83 10.57 -0.33
N THR A 48 11.49 9.42 0.26
CA THR A 48 12.36 8.70 1.20
C THR A 48 13.12 7.56 0.53
N LEU A 49 12.79 7.27 -0.74
CA LEU A 49 13.43 6.22 -1.52
C LEU A 49 14.67 6.75 -2.24
N PRO A 50 15.68 5.91 -2.47
CA PRO A 50 16.78 6.20 -3.39
C PRO A 50 16.27 6.55 -4.80
N GLU A 51 17.00 7.37 -5.55
CA GLU A 51 16.63 7.76 -6.92
C GLU A 51 16.56 6.57 -7.88
N ASP A 52 17.38 5.54 -7.65
CA ASP A 52 17.49 4.31 -8.43
C ASP A 52 16.66 3.16 -7.83
N TYR A 53 15.73 3.46 -6.92
CA TYR A 53 14.88 2.45 -6.31
C TYR A 53 14.05 1.68 -7.34
N ASP A 54 14.17 0.35 -7.31
CA ASP A 54 13.35 -0.56 -8.08
C ASP A 54 12.22 -1.15 -7.21
N PRO A 55 10.93 -0.86 -7.51
CA PRO A 55 9.80 -1.48 -6.82
C PRO A 55 9.83 -3.02 -6.85
N GLN A 56 10.43 -3.62 -7.87
CA GLN A 56 10.51 -5.08 -7.98
C GLN A 56 11.34 -5.69 -6.85
N PHE A 57 12.40 -5.02 -6.42
CA PHE A 57 13.20 -5.45 -5.27
C PHE A 57 12.32 -5.68 -4.03
N PHE A 58 11.41 -4.73 -3.74
CA PHE A 58 10.55 -4.83 -2.57
C PHE A 58 9.53 -5.99 -2.68
N ILE A 59 9.00 -6.21 -3.89
CA ILE A 59 8.09 -7.34 -4.18
C ILE A 59 8.83 -8.67 -3.99
N ASP A 60 10.06 -8.78 -4.50
CA ASP A 60 10.85 -10.00 -4.42
C ASP A 60 11.25 -10.32 -2.99
N GLU A 61 11.61 -9.32 -2.19
CA GLU A 61 11.89 -9.48 -0.76
C GLU A 61 10.66 -9.98 0.02
N ILE A 62 9.46 -9.47 -0.28
CA ILE A 62 8.22 -9.97 0.31
C ILE A 62 7.94 -11.41 -0.12
N LYS A 63 8.08 -11.72 -1.41
CA LYS A 63 7.88 -13.08 -1.93
C LYS A 63 8.87 -14.06 -1.28
N ARG A 64 10.12 -13.65 -1.04
CA ARG A 64 11.11 -14.45 -0.32
C ARG A 64 10.70 -14.64 1.14
N ALA A 65 10.36 -13.55 1.86
CA ALA A 65 9.95 -13.62 3.25
C ALA A 65 8.73 -14.52 3.46
N ASN A 66 7.72 -14.44 2.59
CA ASN A 66 6.55 -15.32 2.61
C ASN A 66 6.94 -16.80 2.48
N ARG A 67 7.90 -17.14 1.61
CA ARG A 67 8.31 -18.53 1.39
C ARG A 67 9.20 -19.09 2.48
N GLU A 68 10.09 -18.27 3.03
CA GLU A 68 11.18 -18.74 3.88
C GLU A 68 10.91 -18.56 5.38
N THR A 69 10.11 -17.55 5.76
CA THR A 69 10.03 -17.08 7.15
C THR A 69 8.62 -17.00 7.69
N ILE A 70 7.64 -16.62 6.88
CA ILE A 70 6.28 -16.31 7.34
C ILE A 70 5.38 -17.56 7.20
N PRO A 71 4.62 -17.94 8.25
CA PRO A 71 3.61 -18.99 8.14
C PRO A 71 2.59 -18.72 7.04
N GLU A 72 2.07 -19.75 6.39
CA GLU A 72 1.17 -19.61 5.24
C GLU A 72 -0.10 -18.81 5.58
N GLU A 73 -0.63 -18.99 6.78
CA GLU A 73 -1.77 -18.27 7.33
C GLU A 73 -1.54 -16.76 7.53
N GLU A 74 -0.29 -16.31 7.52
CA GLU A 74 0.13 -14.93 7.74
C GLU A 74 0.81 -14.29 6.53
N TRP A 75 0.78 -14.95 5.36
CA TRP A 75 1.39 -14.43 4.15
C TRP A 75 0.98 -12.99 3.84
N LEU A 76 2.00 -12.16 3.63
CA LEU A 76 1.84 -10.78 3.23
C LEU A 76 1.39 -10.72 1.76
N SER A 77 0.61 -9.71 1.41
CA SER A 77 0.33 -9.44 -0.01
C SER A 77 1.63 -9.21 -0.76
N ASP A 78 1.79 -9.82 -1.93
CA ASP A 78 2.91 -9.53 -2.83
C ASP A 78 2.64 -8.36 -3.78
N ARG A 79 1.48 -7.70 -3.61
CA ARG A 79 1.07 -6.52 -4.40
C ARG A 79 1.58 -5.23 -3.80
N LEU A 80 2.25 -4.46 -4.65
CA LEU A 80 2.71 -3.12 -4.35
C LEU A 80 1.95 -2.11 -5.22
N TYR A 81 1.37 -1.10 -4.58
CA TYR A 81 0.60 -0.06 -5.24
C TYR A 81 1.34 1.25 -5.25
N TYR A 82 1.15 2.05 -6.29
CA TYR A 82 1.71 3.39 -6.39
C TYR A 82 0.65 4.43 -6.66
N VAL A 83 0.68 5.47 -5.84
CA VAL A 83 -0.24 6.61 -5.91
C VAL A 83 0.51 7.82 -6.46
N ASP A 84 0.22 8.13 -7.72
CA ASP A 84 0.73 9.30 -8.43
C ASP A 84 -0.18 10.51 -8.17
N TYR A 85 0.27 11.44 -7.33
CA TYR A 85 -0.44 12.69 -7.07
C TYR A 85 -0.03 13.81 -8.03
N LYS A 86 1.07 13.65 -8.78
CA LYS A 86 1.53 14.63 -9.78
C LYS A 86 0.62 14.60 -11.01
N LYS A 87 0.04 13.44 -11.34
CA LYS A 87 -1.00 13.32 -12.37
C LYS A 87 -2.37 13.56 -11.74
N LYS A 88 -3.09 14.59 -12.20
CA LYS A 88 -4.41 15.06 -11.71
C LYS A 88 -5.56 14.01 -11.68
N LYS A 89 -5.31 12.74 -12.00
CA LYS A 89 -6.25 11.63 -11.83
C LYS A 89 -5.55 10.56 -10.99
N ASN A 90 -6.09 10.26 -9.81
CA ASN A 90 -5.69 9.16 -8.91
C ASN A 90 -5.65 7.83 -9.67
N HIS A 91 -4.53 7.54 -10.34
CA HIS A 91 -4.29 6.24 -10.95
C HIS A 91 -3.44 5.45 -9.97
N LEU A 92 -4.12 4.68 -9.13
CA LEU A 92 -3.49 3.62 -8.38
C LEU A 92 -2.88 2.66 -9.42
N ARG A 93 -1.55 2.66 -9.55
CA ARG A 93 -0.84 1.70 -10.40
C ARG A 93 -0.48 0.50 -9.56
N THR A 94 -0.69 -0.69 -10.09
CA THR A 94 -0.32 -1.94 -9.43
C THR A 94 0.93 -2.48 -10.09
N PHE A 95 1.94 -2.80 -9.29
CA PHE A 95 3.06 -3.64 -9.69
C PHE A 95 2.74 -5.08 -9.22
N VAL A 96 2.94 -6.07 -10.10
CA VAL A 96 2.59 -7.49 -9.89
C VAL A 96 3.83 -8.35 -10.08
#